data_AF-A0A537C984-F1
#
_entry.id   AF-A0A537C984-F1
#
_cell.length_a   1.000
_cell.length_b   1.000
_cell.length_c   1.000
_cell.angle_alpha   90.00
_cell.angle_beta   90.00
_cell.angle_gamma   90.00
#
_symmetry.space_group_name_H-M   'P 1'
#
loop_
_entity.id
_entity.type
_entity.pdbx_description
1 polymer ?
#
loop_
_entity_poly.entity_id
_entity_poly.type
_entity_poly.pdbx_seq_one_letter_code
_entity_poly.pdbx_strand_id
1 'polypeptide(L)' 'MAKDPVCGMYVEEGEHALKTTRYGTTYYFCSETCLV' A
#
# COMPACT_ATOMS: atom_id res chain seq x y z
N MET A 1 10.53 2.01 -1.05
CA MET A 1 9.40 2.69 -1.70
C MET A 1 8.56 1.63 -2.39
N ALA A 2 7.35 1.40 -1.90
CA ALA A 2 6.42 0.47 -2.52
C ALA A 2 5.59 1.21 -3.58
N LYS A 3 5.09 0.47 -4.57
CA LYS A 3 4.18 1.01 -5.57
C LYS A 3 2.76 0.58 -5.22
N ASP A 4 1.87 1.55 -5.10
CA ASP A 4 0.45 1.30 -4.91
C ASP A 4 -0.09 0.52 -6.13
N PRO A 5 -0.67 -0.68 -5.94
CA PRO A 5 -1.14 -1.53 -7.04
C PRO A 5 -2.43 -1.02 -7.70
N VAL A 6 -3.16 -0.10 -7.07
CA VAL A 6 -4.43 0.47 -7.56
C VAL A 6 -4.16 1.66 -8.47
N CYS A 7 -3.37 2.64 -8.01
CA CYS A 7 -3.14 3.88 -8.75
C CYS A 7 -1.73 4.03 -9.34
N GLY A 8 -0.77 3.20 -8.91
CA GLY A 8 0.61 3.23 -9.38
C GLY A 8 1.50 4.31 -8.74
N MET A 9 1.01 5.02 -7.72
CA MET A 9 1.77 6.00 -6.95
C MET A 9 2.84 5.31 -6.09
N TYR A 10 3.98 5.96 -5.89
CA TYR A 10 4.98 5.47 -4.94
C TYR A 10 4.65 5.93 -3.53
N VAL A 11 4.75 5.00 -2.59
CA VAL A 11 4.51 5.23 -1.17
C VAL A 11 5.75 4.90 -0.35
N GLU A 12 6.00 5.73 0.65
CA GLU A 12 7.03 5.45 1.65
C GLU A 12 6.56 4.33 2.56
N GLU A 13 7.38 3.29 2.66
CA GLU A 13 7.10 2.15 3.52
C GLU A 13 7.47 2.53 4.95
N GLY A 14 6.52 2.42 5.87
CA GLY A 14 6.72 2.80 7.27
C GLY A 14 5.68 2.20 8.20
N GLU A 15 5.79 2.50 9.49
CA GLU A 15 4.82 2.05 10.50
C GLU A 15 3.42 2.62 10.25
N HIS A 16 3.35 3.87 9.77
CA HIS A 16 2.11 4.59 9.47
C HIS A 16 1.63 4.41 8.03
N ALA A 17 2.32 3.63 7.20
CA ALA A 17 1.90 3.39 5.83
C ALA A 17 0.63 2.52 5.80
N LEU A 18 -0.35 2.90 4.98
CA LEU A 18 -1.54 2.09 4.75
C LEU A 18 -1.12 0.81 4.05
N LYS A 19 -1.36 -0.34 4.69
CA LYS A 19 -0.96 -1.64 4.18
C LYS A 19 -1.94 -2.74 4.55
N THR A 20 -2.01 -3.76 3.69
CA THR A 20 -2.78 -4.99 3.95
C THR A 20 -1.96 -6.21 3.55
N THR A 21 -2.14 -7.30 4.27
CA THR A 21 -1.49 -8.57 3.95
C THR A 21 -2.49 -9.50 3.28
N ARG A 22 -2.18 -9.94 2.06
CA ARG A 22 -2.99 -10.89 1.29
C ARG A 22 -2.09 -11.99 0.75
N TYR A 23 -2.49 -13.25 0.98
CA TYR A 23 -1.72 -14.43 0.57
C TYR A 23 -0.25 -14.41 1.03
N GLY A 24 0.02 -13.87 2.23
CA GLY A 24 1.37 -13.73 2.77
C GLY A 24 2.19 -12.57 2.18
N THR A 25 1.63 -11.79 1.26
CA THR A 25 2.28 -10.60 0.68
C THR A 25 1.68 -9.34 1.28
N THR A 26 2.55 -8.42 1.73
CA THR A 26 2.14 -7.10 2.22
C THR A 26 2.12 -6.11 1.06
N TYR A 27 0.97 -5.50 0.84
CA TYR A 27 0.75 -4.44 -0.14
C TYR A 27 0.59 -3.10 0.57
N TYR A 28 1.06 -2.03 -0.07
CA TYR A 28 1.02 -0.68 0.46
C TYR A 28 0.19 0.22 -0.45
N PHE A 29 -0.49 1.20 0.15
CA PHE A 29 -1.47 2.05 -0.52
C PHE A 29 -1.25 3.52 -0.20
N CYS A 30 -1.52 4.40 -1.16
CA CYS A 30 -1.30 5.84 -1.02
C CYS A 30 -2.44 6.54 -0.27
N SER A 31 -3.62 5.93 -0.21
CA SER A 31 -4.80 6.48 0.44
C SER A 31 -5.75 5.36 0.87
N GLU A 32 -6.67 5.68 1.78
CA GLU A 32 -7.73 4.75 2.20
C GLU A 32 -8.55 4.28 1.00
N THR A 33 -8.80 5.15 0.01
CA THR A 33 -9.52 4.83 -1.22
C THR A 33 -8.84 3.76 -2.08
N CYS A 34 -7.51 3.63 -2.02
CA CYS A 34 -6.80 2.55 -2.72
C CYS A 34 -6.73 1.26 -1.88
N LEU A 35 -6.98 1.36 -0.58
CA LEU A 35 -6.96 0.23 0.35
C LEU A 35 -8.31 -0.52 0.40
N VAL A 36 -9.44 0.18 0.22
CA VAL A 36 -10.80 -0.41 0.10
C VAL A 36 -11.01 -1.09 -1.24
#